data_AF-A0A1L3ZWK8-F1
#
_entry.id   AF-A0A1L3ZWK8-F1
#
_cell.length_a   1.000
_cell.length_b   1.000
_cell.length_c   1.000
_cell.angle_alpha   90.00
_cell.angle_beta   90.00
_cell.angle_gamma   90.00
#
_symmetry.space_group_name_H-M   'P 1'
#
loop_
_entity.id
_entity.type
_entity.pdbx_description
1 polymer ?
#
loop_
_entity_poly.entity_id
_entity_poly.type
_entity_poly.pdbx_seq_one_letter_code
_entity_poly.pdbx_strand_id
1 'polypeptide(L)' 'MQSRWLLVAVLAATLAGCGAKRGLQPPGGEEPPLPVAAKAQPTFEEMTTPPPQAAPDRVNDPLPRSQPRPDDRFDLPPPG' A
#
# COMPACT_ATOMS: atom_id res chain seq x y z
N MET A 1 -6.47 11.43 38.71
CA MET A 1 -5.57 11.69 37.56
C MET A 1 -4.96 10.41 36.97
N GLN A 2 -4.42 9.49 37.78
CA GLN A 2 -3.74 8.26 37.31
C GLN A 2 -4.59 7.35 36.40
N SER A 3 -5.88 7.18 36.69
CA SER A 3 -6.80 6.35 35.88
C SER A 3 -6.99 6.86 34.43
N ARG A 4 -6.92 8.19 34.21
CA ARG A 4 -7.03 8.78 32.87
C ARG A 4 -5.79 8.49 32.02
N TRP A 5 -4.61 8.47 32.62
CA TRP A 5 -3.36 8.13 31.94
C TRP A 5 -3.29 6.65 31.57
N LEU A 6 -3.81 5.76 32.43
CA LEU A 6 -3.93 4.33 32.13
C LEU A 6 -4.84 4.08 30.91
N LEU A 7 -5.99 4.76 30.84
CA LEU A 7 -6.89 4.66 29.68
C LEU A 7 -6.24 5.13 28.38
N VAL A 8 -5.49 6.23 28.41
CA VAL A 8 -4.78 6.74 27.23
C VAL A 8 -3.68 5.78 26.79
N ALA A 9 -2.93 5.19 27.72
CA ALA A 9 -1.88 4.23 27.40
C ALA A 9 -2.42 2.95 26.76
N VAL A 10 -3.53 2.40 27.27
CA VAL A 10 -4.20 1.22 26.70
C VAL A 10 -4.71 1.52 25.29
N LEU A 11 -5.32 2.69 25.08
CA LEU A 11 -5.81 3.09 23.76
C LEU A 11 -4.66 3.27 22.76
N ALA A 12 -3.54 3.87 23.17
CA ALA A 12 -2.36 4.01 22.30
C ALA A 12 -1.74 2.66 21.91
N ALA A 13 -1.74 1.68 22.82
CA ALA A 13 -1.20 0.35 22.55
C ALA A 13 -2.01 -0.43 21.51
N THR A 14 -3.33 -0.25 21.43
CA THR A 14 -4.16 -0.93 20.43
C THR A 14 -3.97 -0.38 19.02
N LEU A 15 -3.56 0.88 18.86
CA LEU A 15 -3.23 1.47 17.56
C LEU A 15 -1.90 0.93 16.98
N ALA A 16 -0.99 0.43 17.83
CA ALA A 16 0.31 -0.08 17.37
C ALA A 16 0.22 -1.44 16.64
N GLY A 17 -0.92 -2.14 16.70
CA GLY A 17 -1.08 -3.46 16.07
C GLY A 17 -1.39 -3.43 14.57
N CYS A 18 -1.95 -2.32 14.05
CA CYS A 18 -2.40 -2.23 12.67
C CYS A 18 -1.27 -1.72 11.75
N GLY A 19 -0.26 -2.56 11.51
CA GLY A 19 0.87 -2.17 10.65
C GLY A 19 2.06 -3.12 10.63
N ALA A 20 1.98 -4.29 11.28
CA ALA A 20 3.06 -5.26 11.27
C ALA A 20 3.29 -5.81 9.85
N LYS A 21 4.39 -5.37 9.21
CA LYS A 21 4.86 -5.90 7.93
C LYS A 21 5.77 -7.10 8.18
N ARG A 22 5.18 -8.25 8.45
CA ARG A 22 5.90 -9.53 8.42
C ARG A 22 5.61 -10.22 7.09
N GLY A 23 6.56 -11.02 6.60
CA GLY A 23 6.30 -11.90 5.46
C GLY A 23 5.07 -12.78 5.74
N LEU A 24 4.14 -12.83 4.79
CA LEU A 24 2.97 -13.69 4.87
C LEU A 24 3.43 -15.15 4.71
N GLN A 25 2.90 -16.04 5.55
CA GLN A 25 3.16 -17.48 5.47
C GLN A 25 1.85 -18.20 5.11
N PRO A 26 1.89 -19.23 4.25
CA PRO A 26 0.69 -20.01 3.94
C PRO A 26 0.08 -20.67 5.19
N PRO A 27 -1.26 -20.78 5.27
CA PRO A 27 -1.91 -21.53 6.33
C PRO A 27 -1.49 -23.00 6.27
N GLY A 28 -1.09 -23.58 7.40
CA GLY A 28 -0.64 -24.97 7.50
C GLY A 28 0.85 -25.19 7.23
N GLY A 29 1.59 -24.16 6.79
CA GLY A 29 3.04 -24.26 6.52
C GLY A 29 3.40 -25.05 5.25
N GLU A 30 2.40 -25.57 4.54
CA GLU A 30 2.59 -26.16 3.21
C GLU A 30 2.70 -25.08 2.14
N GLU A 31 3.54 -25.34 1.15
CA GLU A 31 3.65 -24.46 0.00
C GLU A 31 2.38 -24.54 -0.86
N PRO A 32 1.90 -23.41 -1.40
CA PRO A 32 0.77 -23.43 -2.33
C PRO A 32 1.10 -24.28 -3.56
N PRO A 33 0.11 -24.89 -4.22
CA PRO A 33 0.35 -25.69 -5.42
C PRO A 33 0.96 -24.82 -6.53
N LEU A 34 1.88 -25.43 -7.29
CA LEU A 34 2.54 -24.78 -8.42
C LEU A 34 1.49 -24.35 -9.46
N PRO A 35 1.49 -23.08 -9.90
CA PRO A 35 0.59 -22.64 -10.97
C PRO A 35 0.80 -23.48 -12.23
N VAL A 36 -0.28 -23.76 -12.97
CA VAL A 36 -0.27 -24.68 -14.13
C VAL A 36 0.79 -24.34 -15.19
N ALA A 37 1.09 -23.05 -15.37
CA ALA A 37 2.07 -22.57 -16.34
C ALA A 37 3.45 -22.22 -15.72
N ALA A 38 3.62 -22.37 -14.41
CA ALA A 38 4.85 -22.01 -13.72
C ALA A 38 5.86 -23.17 -13.76
N LYS A 39 7.12 -22.85 -14.05
CA LYS A 39 8.23 -23.83 -14.04
C LYS A 39 8.81 -24.05 -12.64
N ALA A 40 8.59 -23.11 -11.73
CA ALA A 40 9.05 -23.11 -10.35
C ALA A 40 8.12 -22.28 -9.48
N GLN A 41 8.20 -22.48 -8.16
CA GLN A 41 7.40 -21.72 -7.19
C GLN A 41 7.78 -20.24 -7.22
N PRO A 42 6.80 -19.32 -7.36
CA PRO A 42 7.10 -17.90 -7.34
C PRO A 42 7.43 -17.45 -5.91
N THR A 43 8.37 -16.53 -5.84
CA THR A 43 8.74 -15.83 -4.60
C THR A 43 7.61 -14.91 -4.12
N PHE A 44 7.67 -14.51 -2.85
CA PHE A 44 6.73 -13.54 -2.29
C PHE A 44 6.67 -12.22 -3.10
N GLU A 45 7.83 -11.73 -3.56
CA GLU A 45 7.92 -10.53 -4.40
C GLU A 45 7.17 -10.73 -5.72
N GLU A 46 7.43 -11.83 -6.42
CA GLU A 46 6.77 -12.15 -7.69
C GLU A 46 5.24 -12.33 -7.55
N MET A 47 4.76 -12.81 -6.40
CA MET A 47 3.33 -12.93 -6.11
C MET A 47 2.66 -11.59 -5.80
N THR A 48 3.40 -10.64 -5.23
CA THR A 48 2.85 -9.35 -4.76
C THR A 48 3.06 -8.22 -5.76
N THR A 49 3.95 -8.39 -6.73
CA THR A 49 4.18 -7.46 -7.82
C THR A 49 3.15 -7.68 -8.95
N PRO A 50 2.27 -6.70 -9.23
CA PRO A 50 1.28 -6.82 -10.29
C PRO A 50 1.98 -6.89 -11.65
N PRO A 51 1.56 -7.80 -12.54
CA PRO A 51 2.12 -7.86 -13.88
C PRO A 51 1.54 -6.71 -14.76
N PRO A 52 2.19 -6.34 -15.89
CA PRO A 52 1.80 -5.19 -16.70
C PRO A 52 0.38 -5.24 -17.26
N GLN A 53 -0.22 -6.42 -17.38
CA GLN A 53 -1.60 -6.58 -17.89
C GLN A 53 -2.62 -6.28 -16.77
N ALA A 54 -2.25 -6.48 -15.50
CA ALA A 54 -3.07 -6.16 -14.34
C ALA A 54 -2.95 -4.69 -13.91
N ALA A 55 -1.78 -4.08 -14.14
CA ALA A 55 -1.52 -2.67 -13.86
C ALA A 55 -0.71 -2.02 -15.00
N PRO A 56 -1.33 -1.76 -16.16
CA PRO A 56 -0.62 -1.23 -17.31
C PRO A 56 -0.14 0.21 -17.08
N ASP A 57 1.01 0.50 -17.67
CA ASP A 57 1.55 1.85 -17.70
C ASP A 57 0.66 2.77 -18.55
N ARG A 58 0.47 3.99 -18.06
CA ARG A 58 -0.26 5.02 -18.81
C ARG A 58 0.70 5.74 -19.75
N VAL A 59 1.00 5.09 -20.87
CA VAL A 59 1.98 5.58 -21.86
C VAL A 59 1.61 6.90 -22.54
N ASN A 60 0.33 7.28 -22.53
CA ASN A 60 -0.19 8.49 -23.16
C ASN A 60 -0.71 9.53 -22.16
N ASP A 61 -0.47 9.34 -20.86
CA ASP A 61 -0.88 10.35 -19.87
C ASP A 61 0.15 11.48 -19.87
N PRO A 62 -0.22 12.74 -20.17
CA PRO A 62 0.71 13.86 -20.13
C PRO A 62 1.26 14.12 -18.71
N LEU A 63 0.62 13.56 -17.68
CA LEU A 63 1.05 13.60 -16.29
C LEU A 63 0.89 12.21 -15.66
N PRO A 64 1.98 11.46 -15.42
CA PRO A 64 1.87 10.23 -14.65
C PRO A 64 1.52 10.60 -13.21
N ARG A 65 0.43 10.01 -12.69
CA ARG A 65 -0.15 10.09 -11.32
C ARG A 65 0.41 11.13 -10.36
N SER A 66 -0.49 11.90 -9.73
CA SER A 66 -0.29 12.63 -8.46
C SER A 66 1.01 13.43 -8.34
N GLN A 67 1.64 13.79 -9.46
CA GLN A 67 2.76 14.70 -9.41
C GLN A 67 2.27 16.07 -8.92
N PRO A 68 3.03 16.72 -8.03
CA PRO A 68 2.73 18.08 -7.60
C PRO A 68 2.54 18.96 -8.83
N ARG A 69 1.39 19.62 -8.95
CA ARG A 69 1.18 20.59 -10.02
C ARG A 69 1.97 21.85 -9.69
N PRO A 70 2.63 22.47 -10.69
CA PRO A 70 3.12 23.83 -10.51
C PRO A 70 1.94 24.74 -10.17
N ASP A 71 2.23 25.78 -9.39
CA ASP A 71 1.25 26.76 -8.93
C ASP A 71 0.53 27.39 -10.13
N ASP A 72 -0.80 27.47 -10.07
CA ASP A 72 -1.60 27.98 -11.20
C ASP A 72 -1.54 29.50 -11.23
N ARG A 73 -0.79 30.05 -12.18
CA ARG A 73 -0.65 31.50 -12.39
C ARG A 73 -1.98 32.23 -12.65
N PHE A 74 -3.06 31.50 -12.94
CA PHE A 74 -4.39 32.02 -13.21
C PHE A 74 -5.36 31.81 -12.04
N ASP A 75 -4.94 31.18 -10.93
CA ASP A 75 -5.72 31.08 -9.69
C ASP A 75 -5.66 32.40 -8.92
N LEU A 76 -6.17 33.46 -9.56
CA LEU A 76 -6.24 34.81 -9.01
C LEU A 76 -7.50 34.98 -8.16
N PRO A 77 -7.45 35.70 -7.03
CA PRO A 77 -8.64 35.99 -6.24
C PRO A 77 -9.63 36.86 -7.04
N PRO A 78 -10.95 36.76 -6.75
CA PRO A 78 -11.97 37.56 -7.42
C PRO A 78 -11.74 39.08 -7.19
N PRO A 79 -12.12 39.94 -8.16
CA PRO A 79 -12.03 41.39 -8.00
C PRO A 79 -12.99 41.85 -6.88
N GLY A 80 -12.49 42.73 -6.01
CA GLY A 80 -13.25 43.36 -4.93
C GLY A 80 -14.10 44.55 -5.38
#